data_AF-A0A1T5FNM2-F1
#
_entry.id   AF-A0A1T5FNM2-F1
#
_cell.length_a   1.000
_cell.length_b   1.000
_cell.length_c   1.000
_cell.angle_alpha   90.00
_cell.angle_beta   90.00
_cell.angle_gamma   90.00
#
_symmetry.space_group_name_H-M   'P 1'
#
loop_
_entity.id
_entity.type
_entity.pdbx_description
1 polymer ?
#
loop_
_entity_poly.entity_id
_entity_poly.type
_entity_poly.pdbx_seq_one_letter_code
_entity_poly.pdbx_strand_id
1 'polypeptide(L)'
;MKNHSNEPLKRKAYERKLRGLHEELVKLQEWAKHAGGKVCIVFEGRDGAGKGGVIKAITERVSPRVFRVVALPPPTERERSQMYVQRYLPHLPAAGEIVIFDRSWYNRAGVERVMGFCTEDQAKGFLQVVPGVEKAIVDSGTILLKYWLEVGQEEQTRRMQERISDLRKIWKLSPMDLKSYSRWHDYSRARDEMFRASDTAWAPW
;
A
#
# COMPACT_ATOMS: atom_id res chain seq x y z
N MET A 1 -24.10 -12.15 -18.35
CA MET A 1 -23.36 -11.65 -17.18
C MET A 1 -23.99 -10.34 -16.75
N LYS A 2 -24.42 -10.21 -15.49
CA LYS A 2 -25.11 -9.00 -15.01
C LYS A 2 -24.12 -7.83 -15.02
N ASN A 3 -24.44 -6.79 -15.78
CA ASN A 3 -23.79 -5.48 -15.69
C ASN A 3 -23.80 -5.03 -14.22
N HIS A 4 -22.68 -5.14 -13.53
CA HIS A 4 -22.48 -4.34 -12.33
C HIS A 4 -22.43 -2.89 -12.81
N SER A 5 -23.50 -2.14 -12.52
CA SER A 5 -23.56 -0.70 -12.79
C SER A 5 -22.29 -0.05 -12.24
N ASN A 6 -21.50 0.56 -13.13
CA ASN A 6 -20.25 1.24 -12.83
C ASN A 6 -20.47 2.57 -12.06
N GLU A 7 -21.63 2.72 -11.42
CA GLU A 7 -22.01 3.91 -10.67
C GLU A 7 -21.45 3.84 -9.24
N PRO A 8 -20.88 4.94 -8.72
CA PRO A 8 -20.41 5.01 -7.35
C PRO A 8 -21.52 4.67 -6.35
N LEU A 9 -21.17 3.90 -5.30
CA LEU A 9 -22.10 3.63 -4.20
C LEU A 9 -22.59 4.94 -3.57
N LYS A 10 -23.91 5.09 -3.45
CA LYS A 10 -24.50 6.20 -2.69
C LYS A 10 -23.99 6.19 -1.25
N ARG A 11 -23.75 7.37 -0.68
CA ARG A 11 -23.10 7.54 0.63
C ARG A 11 -23.74 6.70 1.74
N LYS A 12 -25.07 6.76 1.88
CA LYS A 12 -25.81 5.99 2.90
C LYS A 12 -25.66 4.47 2.74
N ALA A 13 -25.54 3.98 1.51
CA ALA A 13 -25.34 2.55 1.24
C ALA A 13 -23.91 2.12 1.58
N TYR A 14 -22.91 2.94 1.23
CA TYR A 14 -21.52 2.75 1.63
C TYR A 14 -21.37 2.70 3.15
N GLU A 15 -21.90 3.68 3.88
CA GLU A 15 -21.79 3.76 5.34
C GLU A 15 -22.46 2.56 6.04
N ARG A 16 -23.59 2.09 5.51
CA ARG A 16 -24.27 0.89 6.03
C ARG A 16 -23.39 -0.36 5.88
N LYS A 17 -22.76 -0.54 4.71
CA LYS A 17 -21.84 -1.68 4.48
C LYS A 17 -20.59 -1.56 5.33
N LEU A 18 -20.01 -0.36 5.42
CA LEU A 18 -18.81 -0.10 6.20
C LEU A 18 -19.03 -0.42 7.69
N ARG A 19 -20.20 -0.09 8.25
CA ARG A 19 -20.53 -0.44 9.64
C ARG A 19 -20.43 -1.94 9.91
N GLY A 20 -20.98 -2.77 9.02
CA GLY A 20 -20.87 -4.23 9.16
C GLY A 20 -19.43 -4.71 9.05
N LEU A 21 -18.62 -4.13 8.15
CA LEU A 21 -17.20 -4.44 8.04
C LEU A 21 -16.40 -3.99 9.28
N HIS A 22 -16.78 -2.89 9.92
CA HIS A 22 -16.16 -2.46 11.18
C HIS A 22 -16.42 -3.47 12.30
N GLU A 23 -17.61 -4.05 12.38
CA GLU A 23 -17.92 -5.13 13.33
C GLU A 23 -17.01 -6.34 13.09
N GLU A 24 -16.78 -6.74 11.84
CA GLU A 24 -15.86 -7.83 11.49
C GLU A 24 -14.39 -7.50 11.75
N LEU A 25 -13.97 -6.25 11.55
CA LEU A 25 -12.61 -5.81 11.88
C LEU A 25 -12.32 -5.85 13.38
N VAL A 26 -13.32 -5.59 14.22
CA VAL A 26 -13.21 -5.78 15.68
C VAL A 26 -13.05 -7.26 16.03
N LYS A 27 -13.80 -8.16 15.37
CA LYS A 27 -13.62 -9.61 15.57
C LYS A 27 -12.23 -10.08 15.14
N LEU A 28 -11.74 -9.59 13.99
CA LEU A 28 -10.39 -9.88 13.50
C LEU A 28 -9.33 -9.42 14.49
N GLN A 29 -9.50 -8.24 15.09
CA GLN A 29 -8.60 -7.73 16.12
C GLN A 29 -8.54 -8.67 17.33
N GLU A 30 -9.69 -9.07 17.87
CA GLU A 30 -9.73 -9.95 19.03
C GLU A 30 -9.15 -11.33 18.70
N TRP A 31 -9.44 -11.86 17.51
CA TRP A 31 -8.77 -13.07 17.02
C TRP A 31 -7.25 -12.91 17.00
N ALA A 32 -6.72 -11.83 16.43
CA ALA A 32 -5.28 -11.63 16.35
C ALA A 32 -4.65 -11.68 17.74
N LYS A 33 -5.22 -10.94 18.71
CA LYS A 33 -4.75 -10.93 20.10
C LYS A 33 -4.81 -12.29 20.77
N HIS A 34 -5.90 -13.02 20.62
CA HIS A 34 -6.12 -14.29 21.32
C HIS A 34 -5.36 -15.47 20.68
N ALA A 35 -5.29 -15.51 19.35
CA ALA A 35 -4.63 -16.58 18.60
C ALA A 35 -3.15 -16.29 18.31
N GLY A 36 -2.65 -15.10 18.67
CA GLY A 36 -1.28 -14.67 18.33
C GLY A 36 -1.09 -14.44 16.83
N GLY A 37 -2.16 -14.14 16.09
CA GLY A 37 -2.12 -13.91 14.65
C GLY A 37 -1.21 -12.73 14.29
N LYS A 38 -0.44 -12.87 13.22
CA LYS A 38 0.45 -11.84 12.68
C LYS A 38 -0.03 -11.46 11.29
N VAL A 39 -0.47 -10.22 11.09
CA VAL A 39 -0.98 -9.78 9.78
C VAL A 39 -0.21 -8.57 9.30
N CYS A 40 0.31 -8.65 8.08
CA CYS A 40 0.98 -7.56 7.39
C CYS A 40 0.20 -7.22 6.12
N ILE A 41 -0.24 -5.97 5.98
CA ILE A 41 -1.00 -5.49 4.83
C ILE A 41 -0.20 -4.41 4.14
N VAL A 42 0.12 -4.62 2.86
CA VAL A 42 0.84 -3.68 2.02
C VAL A 42 -0.14 -2.99 1.07
N PHE A 43 -0.25 -1.67 1.17
CA PHE A 43 -0.99 -0.86 0.21
C PHE A 43 -0.04 -0.14 -0.74
N GLU A 44 -0.08 -0.56 -2.01
CA GLU A 44 0.55 0.12 -3.13
C GLU A 44 -0.51 0.60 -4.13
N GLY A 45 -0.08 1.32 -5.15
CA GLY A 45 -0.97 1.85 -6.18
C GLY A 45 -0.62 3.27 -6.57
N ARG A 46 -1.30 3.75 -7.61
CA ARG A 46 -1.04 5.07 -8.18
C ARG A 46 -1.29 6.19 -7.18
N ASP A 47 -0.64 7.33 -7.43
CA ASP A 47 -0.94 8.55 -6.70
C ASP A 47 -2.38 8.95 -6.95
N GLY A 48 -3.10 9.26 -5.87
CA GLY A 48 -4.53 9.57 -5.96
C GLY A 48 -5.45 8.35 -5.97
N ALA A 49 -4.96 7.11 -6.03
CA ALA A 49 -5.83 5.92 -6.10
C ALA A 49 -6.72 5.70 -4.85
N GLY A 50 -6.33 6.24 -3.70
CA GLY A 50 -7.17 6.25 -2.48
C GLY A 50 -6.64 5.43 -1.31
N LYS A 51 -5.36 5.00 -1.34
CA LYS A 51 -4.69 4.22 -0.27
C LYS A 51 -5.02 4.72 1.13
N GLY A 52 -4.65 5.96 1.45
CA GLY A 52 -4.93 6.54 2.78
C GLY A 52 -6.42 6.63 3.15
N GLY A 53 -7.33 6.70 2.17
CA GLY A 53 -8.77 6.64 2.43
C GLY A 53 -9.23 5.25 2.86
N VAL A 54 -8.73 4.21 2.19
CA VAL A 54 -8.98 2.81 2.55
C VAL A 54 -8.36 2.46 3.90
N ILE A 55 -7.10 2.84 4.12
CA ILE A 55 -6.42 2.64 5.40
C ILE A 55 -7.21 3.31 6.54
N LYS A 56 -7.63 4.57 6.35
CA LYS A 56 -8.46 5.28 7.33
C LYS A 56 -9.77 4.55 7.62
N ALA A 57 -10.43 4.01 6.60
CA ALA A 57 -11.68 3.27 6.77
C ALA A 57 -11.47 1.96 7.56
N ILE A 58 -10.36 1.25 7.32
CA ILE A 58 -10.00 0.03 8.07
C ILE A 58 -9.68 0.37 9.53
N THR A 59 -8.91 1.43 9.77
CA THR A 59 -8.43 1.76 11.11
C THR A 59 -9.42 2.57 11.95
N GLU A 60 -10.62 2.90 11.44
CA GLU A 60 -11.54 3.85 12.08
C GLU A 60 -12.09 3.34 13.42
N ARG A 61 -12.32 2.02 13.55
CA ARG A 61 -13.04 1.40 14.68
C ARG A 61 -12.25 0.31 15.41
N VAL A 62 -10.93 0.31 15.24
CA VAL A 62 -10.01 -0.66 15.84
C VAL A 62 -9.01 0.03 16.77
N SER A 63 -8.42 -0.73 17.66
CA SER A 63 -7.42 -0.28 18.62
C SER A 63 -6.08 -0.02 17.94
N PRO A 64 -5.45 1.15 18.14
CA PRO A 64 -4.12 1.44 17.63
C PRO A 64 -3.00 0.61 18.30
N ARG A 65 -3.34 -0.14 19.36
CA ARG A 65 -2.42 -1.10 20.00
C ARG A 65 -2.33 -2.42 19.24
N VAL A 66 -3.29 -2.70 18.36
CA VAL A 66 -3.31 -3.92 17.52
C VAL A 66 -3.10 -3.54 16.06
N PHE A 67 -3.83 -2.54 15.57
CA PHE A 67 -3.68 -2.02 14.23
C PHE A 67 -2.67 -0.86 14.21
N ARG A 68 -1.54 -1.06 13.54
CA ARG A 68 -0.50 -0.04 13.43
C ARG A 68 -0.26 0.33 11.98
N VAL A 69 -0.27 1.63 11.68
CA VAL A 69 0.03 2.13 10.33
C VAL A 69 1.49 2.55 10.27
N VAL A 70 2.20 2.06 9.25
CA VAL A 70 3.59 2.39 8.96
C VAL A 70 3.64 3.19 7.67
N ALA A 71 4.10 4.43 7.77
CA ALA A 71 4.31 5.34 6.65
C ALA A 71 5.71 5.97 6.81
N LEU A 72 6.72 5.33 6.22
CA LEU A 72 8.12 5.76 6.41
C LEU A 72 8.44 7.01 5.58
N PRO A 73 9.22 7.95 6.13
CA PRO A 73 9.75 9.06 5.34
C PRO A 73 10.84 8.56 4.37
N PRO A 74 11.31 9.43 3.45
CA PRO A 74 12.48 9.14 2.62
C PRO A 74 13.66 8.61 3.46
N PRO A 75 14.47 7.68 2.94
CA PRO A 75 15.54 7.07 3.72
C PRO A 75 16.64 8.08 4.06
N THR A 76 17.10 8.00 5.31
CA THR A 76 18.30 8.68 5.81
C THR A 76 19.55 8.20 5.08
N GLU A 77 20.66 8.93 5.21
CA GLU A 77 21.95 8.53 4.62
C GLU A 77 22.39 7.12 5.07
N ARG A 78 22.22 6.82 6.36
CA ARG A 78 22.50 5.47 6.90
C ARG A 78 21.59 4.40 6.31
N GLU A 79 20.30 4.66 6.16
CA GLU A 79 19.38 3.68 5.56
C GLU A 79 19.66 3.46 4.07
N ARG A 80 20.22 4.45 3.36
CA ARG A 80 20.64 4.30 1.96
C ARG A 80 21.85 3.38 1.80
N SER A 81 22.70 3.26 2.82
CA SER A 81 23.86 2.35 2.82
C SER A 81 23.56 0.95 3.37
N GLN A 82 22.34 0.73 3.89
CA GLN A 82 21.88 -0.58 4.37
C GLN A 82 21.37 -1.47 3.23
N MET A 83 21.18 -2.76 3.54
CA MET A 83 20.33 -3.60 2.71
C MET A 83 18.94 -2.94 2.61
N TYR A 84 18.42 -2.76 1.41
CA TYR A 84 17.25 -1.91 1.16
C TYR A 84 16.02 -2.24 2.03
N VAL A 85 15.71 -3.52 2.19
CA VAL A 85 14.55 -3.98 2.98
C VAL A 85 14.75 -3.85 4.49
N GLN A 86 16.00 -3.68 4.96
CA GLN A 86 16.35 -3.70 6.39
C GLN A 86 15.55 -2.70 7.20
N ARG A 87 15.29 -1.49 6.69
CA ARG A 87 14.52 -0.47 7.41
C ARG A 87 13.04 -0.82 7.60
N TYR A 88 12.51 -1.72 6.78
CA TYR A 88 11.11 -2.15 6.85
C TYR A 88 10.91 -3.32 7.83
N LEU A 89 11.91 -4.20 7.95
CA LEU A 89 11.82 -5.41 8.77
C LEU A 89 11.50 -5.15 10.26
N PRO A 90 12.06 -4.13 10.94
CA PRO A 90 11.71 -3.80 12.32
C PRO A 90 10.23 -3.42 12.53
N HIS A 91 9.49 -3.17 11.45
CA HIS A 91 8.08 -2.79 11.53
C HIS A 91 7.12 -3.94 11.22
N LEU A 92 7.60 -5.13 10.89
CA LEU A 92 6.77 -6.32 10.71
C LEU A 92 6.00 -6.68 12.01
N PRO A 93 4.82 -7.29 11.90
CA PRO A 93 3.97 -7.60 13.05
C PRO A 93 4.58 -8.66 13.95
N ALA A 94 4.51 -8.44 15.26
CA ALA A 94 4.62 -9.49 16.27
C ALA A 94 3.27 -10.21 16.47
N ALA A 95 3.26 -11.26 17.29
CA ALA A 95 2.04 -12.01 17.61
C ALA A 95 0.96 -11.10 18.20
N GLY A 96 -0.22 -11.12 17.61
CA GLY A 96 -1.33 -10.25 18.00
C GLY A 96 -1.35 -8.88 17.35
N GLU A 97 -0.44 -8.61 16.42
CA GLU A 97 -0.37 -7.34 15.70
C GLU A 97 -0.86 -7.44 14.25
N ILE A 98 -1.50 -6.36 13.80
CA ILE A 98 -1.91 -6.13 12.43
C ILE A 98 -1.22 -4.84 11.95
N VAL A 99 -0.25 -4.98 11.07
CA VAL A 99 0.52 -3.84 10.56
C VAL A 99 0.08 -3.52 9.14
N ILE A 100 -0.22 -2.24 8.89
CA ILE A 100 -0.60 -1.72 7.58
C ILE A 100 0.50 -0.78 7.08
N PHE A 101 1.12 -1.13 5.96
CA PHE A 101 2.08 -0.29 5.25
C PHE A 101 1.36 0.63 4.25
N ASP A 102 1.41 1.95 4.48
CA ASP A 102 1.05 2.97 3.48
C ASP A 102 2.29 3.25 2.62
N ARG A 103 2.37 2.52 1.50
CA ARG A 103 3.62 2.20 0.81
C ARG A 103 4.58 1.35 1.63
N SER A 104 5.48 0.68 0.94
CA SER A 104 6.31 -0.40 1.49
C SER A 104 7.69 -0.45 0.82
N TRP A 105 8.35 -1.60 0.92
CA TRP A 105 9.54 -1.93 0.13
C TRP A 105 9.28 -1.87 -1.39
N TYR A 106 8.03 -1.93 -1.86
CA TYR A 106 7.72 -1.74 -3.28
C TYR A 106 7.93 -0.32 -3.80
N ASN A 107 8.29 0.65 -2.93
CA ASN A 107 8.82 1.95 -3.37
C ASN A 107 9.94 1.79 -4.41
N ARG A 108 10.81 0.78 -4.27
CA ARG A 108 11.89 0.49 -5.23
C ARG A 108 11.41 0.09 -6.61
N ALA A 109 10.36 -0.71 -6.68
CA ALA A 109 9.79 -1.16 -7.95
C ALA A 109 8.93 -0.09 -8.63
N GLY A 110 8.40 0.87 -7.88
CA GLY A 110 7.57 1.95 -8.40
C GLY A 110 8.28 3.28 -8.43
N VAL A 111 8.03 4.09 -7.40
CA VAL A 111 8.42 5.51 -7.38
C VAL A 111 9.93 5.74 -7.48
N GLU A 112 10.78 4.94 -6.81
CA GLU A 112 12.23 5.14 -6.88
C GLU A 112 12.75 4.88 -8.29
N ARG A 113 12.31 3.80 -8.94
CA ARG A 113 12.72 3.47 -10.31
C ARG A 113 12.23 4.49 -11.31
N VAL A 114 10.94 4.81 -11.28
CA VAL A 114 10.32 5.74 -12.24
C VAL A 114 10.88 7.16 -12.08
N MET A 115 11.27 7.55 -10.87
CA MET A 115 11.75 8.91 -10.60
C MET A 115 13.28 9.03 -10.57
N GLY A 116 14.01 7.92 -10.76
CA GLY A 116 15.47 7.89 -10.79
C GLY A 116 16.13 8.05 -9.41
N PHE A 117 15.48 7.60 -8.34
CA PHE A 117 16.05 7.56 -6.98
C PHE A 117 16.80 6.26 -6.68
N CYS A 118 16.68 5.27 -7.55
CA CYS A 118 17.52 4.09 -7.59
C CYS A 118 18.00 3.86 -9.04
N THR A 119 19.07 3.10 -9.20
CA THR A 119 19.52 2.65 -10.52
C THR A 119 18.61 1.54 -11.02
N GLU A 120 18.59 1.33 -12.34
CA GLU A 120 17.83 0.23 -12.95
C GLU A 120 18.28 -1.14 -12.41
N ASP A 121 19.58 -1.32 -12.16
CA ASP A 121 20.13 -2.55 -11.57
C ASP A 121 19.66 -2.76 -10.13
N GLN A 122 19.55 -1.69 -9.33
CA GLN A 122 18.99 -1.77 -7.98
C GLN A 122 17.51 -2.17 -8.01
N ALA A 123 16.73 -1.65 -8.96
CA ALA A 123 15.32 -2.00 -9.11
C ALA A 123 15.14 -3.46 -9.55
N LYS A 124 15.90 -3.92 -10.55
CA LYS A 124 15.87 -5.32 -11.00
C LYS A 124 16.36 -6.28 -9.92
N GLY A 125 17.46 -5.96 -9.24
CA GLY A 125 17.97 -6.78 -8.14
C GLY A 125 16.96 -6.89 -6.99
N PHE A 126 16.25 -5.80 -6.68
CA PHE A 126 15.14 -5.86 -5.72
C PHE A 126 14.01 -6.79 -6.19
N LEU A 127 13.56 -6.68 -7.44
CA LEU A 127 12.49 -7.54 -7.97
C LEU A 127 12.86 -9.03 -7.99
N GLN A 128 14.14 -9.36 -8.14
CA GLN A 128 14.63 -10.74 -8.05
C GLN A 128 14.59 -11.29 -6.62
N VAL A 129 14.87 -10.44 -5.61
CA VAL A 129 15.04 -10.88 -4.22
C VAL A 129 13.75 -10.76 -3.40
N VAL A 130 12.86 -9.82 -3.73
CA VAL A 130 11.65 -9.54 -2.93
C VAL A 130 10.75 -10.76 -2.71
N PRO A 131 10.54 -11.69 -3.67
CA PRO A 131 9.70 -12.85 -3.42
C PRO A 131 10.28 -13.77 -2.35
N GLY A 132 11.61 -13.88 -2.25
CA GLY A 132 12.30 -14.64 -1.22
C GLY A 132 12.18 -14.00 0.17
N VAL A 133 12.25 -12.67 0.24
CA VAL A 133 11.99 -11.91 1.49
C VAL A 133 10.55 -12.14 1.95
N GLU A 134 9.58 -12.03 1.04
CA GLU A 134 8.16 -12.25 1.33
C GLU A 134 7.88 -13.69 1.75
N LYS A 135 8.54 -14.67 1.12
CA LYS A 135 8.46 -16.06 1.53
C LYS A 135 8.94 -16.24 2.96
N ALA A 136 10.07 -15.65 3.34
CA ALA A 136 10.57 -15.70 4.72
C ALA A 136 9.59 -15.05 5.72
N ILE A 137 8.93 -13.95 5.33
CA ILE A 137 7.89 -13.32 6.15
C ILE A 137 6.71 -14.29 6.36
N VAL A 138 6.22 -14.91 5.29
CA VAL A 138 5.09 -15.85 5.33
C VAL A 138 5.44 -17.12 6.09
N ASP A 139 6.59 -17.72 5.82
CA ASP A 139 7.09 -18.94 6.49
C ASP A 139 7.29 -18.71 8.00
N SER A 140 7.50 -17.47 8.44
CA SER A 140 7.50 -17.14 9.87
C SER A 140 6.12 -17.21 10.53
N GLY A 141 5.04 -17.44 9.78
CA GLY A 141 3.66 -17.44 10.25
C GLY A 141 2.94 -16.10 10.11
N THR A 142 3.43 -15.20 9.25
CA THR A 142 2.77 -13.91 8.97
C THR A 142 1.82 -14.04 7.79
N ILE A 143 0.57 -13.61 7.96
CA ILE A 143 -0.36 -13.44 6.85
C ILE A 143 0.01 -12.15 6.12
N LEU A 144 0.61 -12.27 4.94
CA LEU A 144 1.00 -11.13 4.11
C LEU A 144 -0.05 -10.90 3.02
N LEU A 145 -0.68 -9.73 3.05
CA LEU A 145 -1.66 -9.29 2.07
C LEU A 145 -1.10 -8.09 1.30
N LYS A 146 -1.13 -8.13 -0.04
CA LYS A 146 -0.68 -7.03 -0.89
C LYS A 146 -1.86 -6.53 -1.71
N TYR A 147 -2.03 -5.21 -1.76
CA TYR A 147 -3.11 -4.57 -2.50
C TYR A 147 -2.56 -3.48 -3.40
N TRP A 148 -2.82 -3.59 -4.69
CA TRP A 148 -2.60 -2.50 -5.64
C TRP A 148 -3.90 -1.77 -5.93
N LEU A 149 -3.98 -0.50 -5.53
CA LEU A 149 -5.11 0.35 -5.86
C LEU A 149 -4.88 1.00 -7.21
N GLU A 150 -5.66 0.55 -8.19
CA GLU A 150 -5.69 1.10 -9.54
C GLU A 150 -6.70 2.25 -9.65
N VAL A 151 -6.39 3.21 -10.51
CA VAL A 151 -7.29 4.33 -10.85
C VAL A 151 -7.06 4.67 -12.31
N GLY A 152 -8.10 5.09 -13.04
CA GLY A 152 -7.92 5.57 -14.42
C GLY A 152 -7.21 6.92 -14.48
N GLN A 153 -6.63 7.25 -15.64
CA GLN A 153 -5.87 8.50 -15.83
C GLN A 153 -6.77 9.73 -15.65
N GLU A 154 -8.01 9.67 -16.15
CA GLU A 154 -9.01 10.73 -15.99
C GLU A 154 -9.35 10.97 -14.51
N GLU A 155 -9.60 9.91 -13.75
CA GLU A 155 -9.91 10.00 -12.32
C GLU A 155 -8.69 10.47 -11.51
N GLN A 156 -7.47 10.06 -11.88
CA GLN A 156 -6.25 10.59 -11.29
C GLN A 156 -6.14 12.11 -11.52
N THR A 157 -6.40 12.55 -12.75
CA THR A 157 -6.39 13.97 -13.13
C THR A 157 -7.41 14.76 -12.32
N ARG A 158 -8.65 14.27 -12.26
CA ARG A 158 -9.74 14.89 -11.49
C ARG A 158 -9.39 15.04 -10.02
N ARG A 159 -8.84 13.97 -9.39
CA ARG A 159 -8.41 14.01 -7.99
C ARG A 159 -7.22 14.95 -7.76
N MET A 160 -6.33 15.09 -8.72
CA MET A 160 -5.21 16.04 -8.64
C MET A 160 -5.73 17.48 -8.67
N GLN A 161 -6.62 17.79 -9.60
CA GLN A 161 -7.27 19.10 -9.69
C GLN A 161 -8.04 19.45 -8.41
N GLU A 162 -8.79 18.51 -7.84
CA GLU A 162 -9.47 18.72 -6.56
C GLU A 162 -8.52 19.07 -5.41
N ARG A 163 -7.30 18.51 -5.39
CA ARG A 163 -6.30 18.82 -4.35
C ARG A 163 -5.77 20.23 -4.49
N ILE A 164 -5.69 20.75 -5.72
CA ILE A 164 -5.27 22.13 -6.00
C ILE A 164 -6.35 23.11 -5.53
N SER A 165 -7.63 22.77 -5.76
CA SER A 165 -8.75 23.65 -5.42
C SER A 165 -9.21 23.58 -3.95
N ASP A 166 -8.96 22.47 -3.24
CA ASP A 166 -9.36 22.29 -1.84
C ASP A 166 -8.18 22.53 -0.88
N LEU A 167 -8.20 23.67 -0.17
CA LEU A 167 -7.16 24.05 0.79
C LEU A 167 -6.88 22.99 1.86
N ARG A 168 -7.86 22.14 2.22
CA ARG A 168 -7.70 21.06 3.21
C ARG A 168 -6.90 19.87 2.67
N LYS A 169 -6.70 19.81 1.35
CA LYS A 169 -5.98 18.74 0.64
C LYS A 169 -4.64 19.21 0.06
N ILE A 170 -4.33 20.51 0.07
CA ILE A 170 -3.11 21.07 -0.52
C ILE A 170 -1.84 20.42 0.02
N TRP A 171 -1.78 20.07 1.30
CA TRP A 171 -0.63 19.39 1.90
C TRP A 171 -0.31 18.02 1.27
N LYS A 172 -1.25 17.44 0.50
CA LYS A 172 -1.06 16.20 -0.27
C LYS A 172 -0.45 16.44 -1.65
N LEU A 173 -0.11 17.69 -1.99
CA LEU A 173 0.57 18.05 -3.21
C LEU A 173 2.03 18.34 -2.90
N SER A 174 2.90 17.71 -3.66
CA SER A 174 4.33 17.93 -3.69
C SER A 174 4.76 18.27 -5.12
N PRO A 175 5.92 18.91 -5.31
CA PRO A 175 6.52 19.07 -6.65
C PRO A 175 6.69 17.73 -7.40
N MET A 176 6.75 16.63 -6.64
CA MET A 176 6.88 15.28 -7.17
C MET A 176 5.58 14.77 -7.81
N ASP A 177 4.41 15.17 -7.31
CA ASP A 177 3.11 14.74 -7.84
C ASP A 177 2.90 15.20 -9.29
N LEU A 178 3.34 16.42 -9.64
CA LEU A 178 3.28 16.93 -11.01
C LEU A 178 4.21 16.16 -11.97
N LYS A 179 5.42 15.82 -11.50
CA LYS A 179 6.36 14.99 -12.28
C LYS A 179 5.87 13.55 -12.41
N SER A 180 5.21 13.02 -11.38
CA SER A 180 4.61 11.68 -11.38
C SER A 180 3.48 11.59 -12.41
N TYR A 181 2.66 12.64 -12.51
CA TYR A 181 1.54 12.74 -13.44
C TYR A 181 1.94 12.58 -14.91
N SER A 182 3.06 13.18 -15.33
CA SER A 182 3.54 13.04 -16.72
C SER A 182 4.16 11.68 -17.05
N ARG A 183 4.43 10.84 -16.03
CA ARG A 183 5.08 9.53 -16.16
C ARG A 183 4.09 8.35 -16.07
N TRP A 184 2.83 8.56 -16.45
CA TRP A 184 1.76 7.56 -16.38
C TRP A 184 2.15 6.19 -16.94
N HIS A 185 2.72 6.16 -18.15
CA HIS A 185 3.10 4.92 -18.82
C HIS A 185 4.32 4.27 -18.18
N ASP A 186 5.25 5.05 -17.63
CA ASP A 186 6.42 4.52 -16.91
C ASP A 186 5.98 3.79 -15.64
N TYR A 187 5.06 4.38 -14.87
CA TYR A 187 4.43 3.71 -13.73
C TYR A 187 3.65 2.46 -14.12
N SER A 188 3.00 2.47 -15.29
CA SER A 188 2.27 1.30 -15.79
C SER A 188 3.24 0.14 -16.08
N ARG A 189 4.34 0.41 -16.77
CA ARG A 189 5.37 -0.59 -17.06
C ARG A 189 6.03 -1.11 -15.78
N ALA A 190 6.34 -0.21 -14.84
CA ALA A 190 6.91 -0.56 -13.54
C ALA A 190 5.97 -1.47 -12.72
N ARG A 191 4.68 -1.16 -12.66
CA ARG A 191 3.64 -2.01 -12.05
C ARG A 191 3.59 -3.39 -12.70
N ASP A 192 3.54 -3.45 -14.03
CA ASP A 192 3.40 -4.72 -14.74
C ASP A 192 4.61 -5.64 -14.53
N GLU A 193 5.81 -5.05 -14.42
CA GLU A 193 7.03 -5.81 -14.08
C GLU A 193 7.04 -6.24 -12.62
N MET A 194 6.59 -5.38 -11.71
CA MET A 194 6.42 -5.72 -10.30
C MET A 194 5.48 -6.91 -10.11
N PHE A 195 4.30 -6.91 -10.74
CA PHE A 195 3.38 -8.05 -10.69
C PHE A 195 4.00 -9.31 -11.26
N ARG A 196 4.59 -9.25 -12.46
CA ARG A 196 5.26 -10.42 -13.06
C ARG A 196 6.34 -11.03 -12.18
N ALA A 197 7.08 -10.21 -11.44
CA ALA A 197 8.18 -10.68 -10.60
C ALA A 197 7.75 -11.13 -9.18
N SER A 198 6.62 -10.63 -8.67
CA SER A 198 6.27 -10.76 -7.24
C SER A 198 4.85 -11.20 -6.95
N ASP A 199 4.02 -11.44 -7.95
CA ASP A 199 2.76 -12.17 -7.78
C ASP A 199 3.08 -13.67 -7.64
N THR A 200 2.99 -14.18 -6.41
CA THR A 200 3.43 -15.53 -6.08
C THR A 200 2.34 -16.26 -5.29
N ALA A 201 2.40 -17.60 -5.29
CA ALA A 201 1.41 -18.41 -4.58
C ALA A 201 1.38 -18.18 -3.06
N TRP A 202 2.50 -17.74 -2.45
CA TRP A 202 2.57 -17.46 -1.01
C TRP A 202 2.29 -16.01 -0.65
N ALA A 203 2.46 -15.07 -1.59
CA ALA A 203 2.20 -13.65 -1.41
C ALA A 203 1.65 -13.07 -2.73
N PRO A 204 0.34 -13.24 -3.01
CA PRO A 204 -0.28 -12.75 -4.24
C PRO A 204 -0.51 -11.24 -4.21
N TRP A 205 -0.74 -10.66 -5.41
CA TRP A 205 -1.15 -9.26 -5.61
C TRP A 205 -2.65 -9.08 -5.85
#